data_AF-A0A1Z9B5J7-F1
#
_entry.id   AF-A0A1Z9B5J7-F1
#
_cell.length_a   1.000
_cell.length_b   1.000
_cell.length_c   1.000
_cell.angle_alpha   90.00
_cell.angle_beta   90.00
_cell.angle_gamma   90.00
#
_symmetry.space_group_name_H-M   'P 1'
#
loop_
_entity.id
_entity.type
_entity.pdbx_description
1 polymer ?
#
loop_
_entity_poly.entity_id
_entity_poly.type
_entity_poly.pdbx_seq_one_letter_code
_entity_poly.pdbx_strand_id
1 'polypeptide(L)'
;MKNDLTRLLWALKGGAIINFGLLALTYSLASDSVDPAVVWPARIFFAVSAYRCLFPNRYVGNVVLHDSILSSTLVTRILATFSEVVYIYLFAYVIWTLNINQVGWVDGFATWMVVQVVISQGCVWWAILRSEPRYFYYEELGWWLIFALNALASVYLYSTAELPSNQALLLQLNLVFATGYLPWQVIHLWTLWKEARSAAGETQAQAPRDLKSGFRAALFERQPTTSADAWGGWVGIVWMTSYWALLIPLWIGLIVDILGEARGR
;
A
#
# COMPACT_ATOMS: atom_id res chain seq x y z
N MET A 1 -29.68 8.09 11.27
CA MET A 1 -29.09 7.11 10.33
C MET A 1 -27.61 7.00 10.66
N LYS A 2 -27.17 5.89 11.26
CA LYS A 2 -25.73 5.59 11.36
C LYS A 2 -25.20 5.42 9.93
N ASN A 3 -24.08 6.06 9.60
CA ASN A 3 -23.56 6.11 8.23
C ASN A 3 -23.30 4.69 7.69
N ASP A 4 -24.13 4.25 6.75
CA ASP A 4 -24.01 2.97 6.04
C ASP A 4 -23.17 3.17 4.77
N LEU A 5 -22.13 2.35 4.60
CA LEU A 5 -21.19 2.41 3.48
C LEU A 5 -21.53 1.43 2.35
N THR A 6 -22.67 0.73 2.40
CA THR A 6 -23.04 -0.29 1.41
C THR A 6 -22.73 0.15 -0.03
N ARG A 7 -23.27 1.30 -0.47
CA ARG A 7 -23.09 1.77 -1.86
C ARG A 7 -21.63 1.97 -2.24
N LEU A 8 -20.84 2.54 -1.33
CA LEU A 8 -19.43 2.81 -1.55
C LEU A 8 -18.61 1.52 -1.61
N LEU A 9 -18.87 0.58 -0.71
CA LEU A 9 -18.18 -0.72 -0.68
C LEU A 9 -18.49 -1.53 -1.96
N TRP A 10 -19.71 -1.42 -2.49
CA TRP A 10 -20.05 -1.99 -3.80
C TRP A 10 -19.43 -1.21 -4.97
N ALA A 11 -19.24 0.10 -4.86
CA ALA A 11 -18.56 0.88 -5.88
C ALA A 11 -17.08 0.48 -6.07
N LEU A 12 -16.44 -0.12 -5.05
CA LEU A 12 -15.08 -0.67 -5.17
C LEU A 12 -14.96 -1.71 -6.30
N LYS A 13 -16.05 -2.38 -6.70
CA LYS A 13 -16.05 -3.29 -7.86
C LYS A 13 -15.63 -2.59 -9.15
N GLY A 14 -15.90 -1.29 -9.28
CA GLY A 14 -15.36 -0.47 -10.38
C GLY A 14 -13.83 -0.41 -10.36
N GLY A 15 -13.22 -0.32 -9.17
CA GLY A 15 -11.77 -0.44 -9.00
C GLY A 15 -11.21 -1.77 -9.48
N ALA A 16 -11.95 -2.88 -9.31
CA ALA A 16 -11.54 -4.17 -9.85
C ALA A 16 -11.48 -4.15 -11.38
N ILE A 17 -12.44 -3.52 -12.04
CA ILE A 17 -12.45 -3.35 -13.51
C ILE A 17 -11.22 -2.55 -13.97
N ILE A 18 -10.92 -1.44 -13.29
CA ILE A 18 -9.74 -0.61 -13.59
C ILE A 18 -8.46 -1.44 -13.46
N ASN A 19 -8.29 -2.18 -12.36
CA ASN A 19 -7.11 -3.01 -12.13
C ASN A 19 -7.00 -4.16 -13.14
N PHE A 20 -8.11 -4.78 -13.55
CA PHE A 20 -8.08 -5.79 -14.62
C PHE A 20 -7.70 -5.17 -15.97
N GLY A 21 -8.18 -3.95 -16.27
CA GLY A 21 -7.77 -3.20 -17.45
C GLY A 21 -6.26 -2.92 -17.45
N LEU A 22 -5.73 -2.40 -16.35
CA LEU A 22 -4.29 -2.15 -16.17
C LEU A 22 -3.48 -3.45 -16.28
N LEU A 23 -3.96 -4.54 -15.66
CA LEU A 23 -3.34 -5.85 -15.78
C LEU A 23 -3.29 -6.33 -17.23
N ALA A 24 -4.40 -6.23 -17.96
CA ALA A 24 -4.47 -6.60 -19.37
C ALA A 24 -3.50 -5.78 -20.24
N LEU A 25 -3.37 -4.47 -19.96
CA LEU A 25 -2.41 -3.60 -20.65
C LEU A 25 -0.97 -4.10 -20.49
N THR A 26 -0.60 -4.62 -19.31
CA THR A 26 0.74 -5.21 -19.13
C THR A 26 1.00 -6.46 -19.98
N TYR A 27 -0.04 -7.16 -20.43
CA TYR A 27 0.08 -8.33 -21.30
C TYR A 27 0.05 -7.97 -22.79
N SER A 28 -0.46 -6.78 -23.15
CA SER A 28 -0.44 -6.29 -24.53
C SER A 28 0.88 -5.63 -24.94
N LEU A 29 1.79 -5.36 -23.99
CA LEU A 29 3.13 -4.87 -24.29
C LEU A 29 3.94 -5.93 -25.06
N ALA A 30 4.67 -5.51 -26.09
CA ALA A 30 5.48 -6.41 -26.91
C ALA A 30 6.59 -7.08 -26.08
N SER A 31 6.68 -8.41 -26.11
CA SER A 31 7.57 -9.20 -25.24
C SER A 31 9.04 -8.82 -25.31
N ASP A 32 9.48 -8.33 -26.47
CA ASP A 32 10.90 -8.08 -26.76
C ASP A 32 11.36 -6.69 -26.30
N SER A 33 10.41 -5.85 -25.88
CA SER A 33 10.65 -4.48 -25.43
C SER A 33 10.10 -4.27 -24.02
N VAL A 34 10.09 -5.28 -23.16
CA VAL A 34 9.53 -5.15 -21.80
C VAL A 34 10.57 -5.42 -20.74
N ASP A 35 10.71 -4.50 -19.79
CA ASP A 35 11.51 -4.72 -18.59
C ASP A 35 10.77 -5.64 -17.60
N PRO A 36 11.24 -6.88 -17.38
CA PRO A 36 10.58 -7.81 -16.46
C PRO A 36 10.61 -7.33 -15.01
N ALA A 37 11.59 -6.49 -14.64
CA ALA A 37 11.70 -5.90 -13.32
C ALA A 37 10.54 -4.94 -13.03
N VAL A 38 9.95 -4.33 -14.07
CA VAL A 38 8.78 -3.45 -13.90
C VAL A 38 7.47 -4.24 -14.03
N VAL A 39 7.36 -5.06 -15.06
CA VAL A 39 6.06 -5.66 -15.43
C VAL A 39 5.61 -6.77 -14.50
N TRP A 40 6.51 -7.61 -13.99
CA TRP A 40 6.11 -8.68 -13.06
C TRP A 40 5.59 -8.13 -11.71
N PRO A 41 6.31 -7.22 -11.03
CA PRO A 41 5.79 -6.51 -9.87
C PRO A 41 4.43 -5.83 -10.11
N ALA A 42 4.27 -5.14 -11.24
CA ALA A 42 3.03 -4.46 -11.59
C ALA A 42 1.85 -5.43 -11.76
N ARG A 43 2.07 -6.57 -12.43
CA ARG A 43 1.05 -7.63 -12.58
C ARG A 43 0.58 -8.17 -11.24
N ILE A 44 1.52 -8.46 -10.34
CA ILE A 44 1.20 -8.91 -8.97
C ILE A 44 0.35 -7.85 -8.28
N PHE A 45 0.79 -6.59 -8.34
CA PHE A 45 0.07 -5.48 -7.71
C PHE A 45 -1.36 -5.33 -8.25
N PHE A 46 -1.56 -5.32 -9.57
CA PHE A 46 -2.87 -5.17 -10.18
C PHE A 46 -3.80 -6.34 -9.88
N ALA A 47 -3.29 -7.58 -9.94
CA ALA A 47 -4.08 -8.76 -9.61
C ALA A 47 -4.56 -8.73 -8.15
N VAL A 48 -3.67 -8.39 -7.21
CA VAL A 48 -4.02 -8.26 -5.79
C VAL A 48 -4.95 -7.08 -5.55
N SER A 49 -4.74 -5.95 -6.22
CA SER A 49 -5.60 -4.76 -6.10
C SER A 49 -7.02 -5.05 -6.61
N ALA A 50 -7.16 -5.73 -7.75
CA ALA A 50 -8.44 -6.21 -8.24
C ALA A 50 -9.11 -7.13 -7.22
N TYR A 51 -8.35 -8.07 -6.64
CA TYR A 51 -8.83 -8.94 -5.58
C TYR A 51 -9.32 -8.16 -4.35
N ARG A 52 -8.57 -7.17 -3.88
CA ARG A 52 -8.91 -6.31 -2.73
C ARG A 52 -10.17 -5.48 -2.99
N CYS A 53 -10.40 -5.07 -4.22
CA CYS A 53 -11.64 -4.41 -4.65
C CYS A 53 -12.84 -5.38 -4.69
N LEU A 54 -12.62 -6.65 -5.03
CA LEU A 54 -13.67 -7.67 -5.03
C LEU A 54 -13.99 -8.17 -3.61
N PHE A 55 -12.99 -8.34 -2.77
CA PHE A 55 -13.10 -8.83 -1.39
C PHE A 55 -12.51 -7.81 -0.42
N PRO A 56 -13.12 -6.62 -0.30
CA PRO A 56 -12.63 -5.61 0.62
C PRO A 56 -12.78 -6.14 2.05
N ASN A 57 -11.77 -5.89 2.86
CA ASN A 57 -11.81 -6.13 4.28
C ASN A 57 -10.98 -5.09 5.04
N ARG A 58 -11.27 -5.00 6.33
CA ARG A 58 -10.46 -4.29 7.31
C ARG A 58 -9.97 -5.31 8.34
N TYR A 59 -8.67 -5.35 8.55
CA TYR A 59 -8.03 -6.33 9.42
C TYR A 59 -8.45 -6.14 10.89
N VAL A 60 -8.59 -4.89 11.33
CA VAL A 60 -9.11 -4.55 12.66
C VAL A 60 -10.56 -5.01 12.76
N GLY A 61 -10.82 -5.95 13.68
CA GLY A 61 -12.15 -6.52 13.92
C GLY A 61 -12.60 -7.57 12.90
N ASN A 62 -11.72 -7.99 11.97
CA ASN A 62 -12.04 -8.95 10.90
C ASN A 62 -13.29 -8.55 10.11
N VAL A 63 -13.43 -7.25 9.82
CA VAL A 63 -14.61 -6.67 9.17
C VAL A 63 -14.54 -6.95 7.67
N VAL A 64 -15.62 -7.53 7.14
CA VAL A 64 -15.69 -7.96 5.73
C VAL A 64 -16.98 -7.48 5.07
N LEU A 65 -16.94 -7.33 3.74
CA LEU A 65 -18.17 -7.13 2.96
C LEU A 65 -18.88 -8.45 2.69
N HIS A 66 -18.13 -9.50 2.32
CA HIS A 66 -18.69 -10.83 2.00
C HIS A 66 -18.29 -11.83 3.07
N ASP A 67 -19.23 -12.62 3.58
CA ASP A 67 -18.91 -13.75 4.45
C ASP A 67 -18.38 -14.94 3.63
N SER A 68 -17.10 -14.86 3.28
CA SER A 68 -16.38 -15.88 2.51
C SER A 68 -14.95 -15.99 3.00
N ILE A 69 -14.35 -17.18 2.86
CA ILE A 69 -12.93 -17.42 3.19
C ILE A 69 -12.01 -16.47 2.39
N LEU A 70 -12.41 -16.07 1.18
CA LEU A 70 -11.66 -15.09 0.39
C LEU A 70 -11.61 -13.71 1.09
N SER A 71 -12.64 -13.32 1.82
CA SER A 71 -12.61 -12.07 2.59
C SER A 71 -11.81 -12.17 3.89
N SER A 72 -11.29 -13.34 4.25
CA SER A 72 -10.57 -13.53 5.51
C SER A 72 -9.34 -12.64 5.60
N THR A 73 -9.06 -12.16 6.81
CA THR A 73 -7.88 -11.35 7.11
C THR A 73 -6.61 -12.08 6.71
N LEU A 74 -6.53 -13.40 6.89
CA LEU A 74 -5.34 -14.17 6.53
C LEU A 74 -5.04 -14.11 5.02
N VAL A 75 -6.01 -14.50 4.17
CA VAL A 75 -5.79 -14.58 2.72
C VAL A 75 -5.52 -13.20 2.14
N THR A 76 -6.37 -12.23 2.51
CA THR A 76 -6.21 -10.83 2.07
C THR A 76 -4.87 -10.24 2.50
N ARG A 77 -4.41 -10.50 3.73
CA ARG A 77 -3.16 -9.94 4.23
C ARG A 77 -1.94 -10.58 3.57
N ILE A 78 -1.95 -11.89 3.32
CA ILE A 78 -0.87 -12.56 2.56
C ILE A 78 -0.71 -11.88 1.21
N LEU A 79 -1.81 -11.77 0.44
CA LEU A 79 -1.80 -11.15 -0.87
C LEU A 79 -1.37 -9.68 -0.79
N ALA A 80 -1.94 -8.93 0.15
CA ALA A 80 -1.60 -7.53 0.35
C ALA A 80 -0.12 -7.36 0.73
N THR A 81 0.47 -8.26 1.53
CA THR A 81 1.90 -8.19 1.88
C THR A 81 2.78 -8.29 0.64
N PHE A 82 2.49 -9.23 -0.26
CA PHE A 82 3.22 -9.30 -1.52
C PHE A 82 3.01 -8.05 -2.37
N SER A 83 1.77 -7.59 -2.55
CA SER A 83 1.50 -6.38 -3.34
C SER A 83 2.19 -5.15 -2.76
N GLU A 84 2.21 -5.03 -1.43
CA GLU A 84 2.79 -3.88 -0.73
C GLU A 84 4.30 -3.80 -0.89
N VAL A 85 4.98 -4.95 -0.82
CA VAL A 85 6.42 -5.03 -1.10
C VAL A 85 6.71 -4.70 -2.56
N VAL A 86 5.95 -5.26 -3.52
CA VAL A 86 6.25 -5.05 -4.95
C VAL A 86 5.99 -3.63 -5.42
N TYR A 87 5.02 -2.88 -4.87
CA TYR A 87 4.85 -1.49 -5.31
C TYR A 87 5.92 -0.56 -4.71
N ILE A 88 6.37 -0.80 -3.49
CA ILE A 88 7.50 -0.04 -2.94
C ILE A 88 8.78 -0.38 -3.69
N TYR A 89 8.95 -1.64 -4.08
CA TYR A 89 10.00 -2.01 -5.01
C TYR A 89 9.90 -1.21 -6.33
N LEU A 90 8.71 -1.05 -6.91
CA LEU A 90 8.54 -0.25 -8.13
C LEU A 90 8.91 1.23 -7.93
N PHE A 91 8.57 1.82 -6.78
CA PHE A 91 9.00 3.19 -6.47
C PHE A 91 10.52 3.30 -6.27
N ALA A 92 11.13 2.33 -5.59
CA ALA A 92 12.58 2.24 -5.49
C ALA A 92 13.22 2.04 -6.88
N TYR A 93 12.59 1.26 -7.76
CA TYR A 93 13.03 1.03 -9.13
C TYR A 93 13.03 2.31 -9.97
N VAL A 94 12.01 3.16 -9.82
CA VAL A 94 12.00 4.51 -10.42
C VAL A 94 13.23 5.30 -9.96
N ILE A 95 13.50 5.32 -8.65
CA ILE A 95 14.65 6.06 -8.11
C ILE A 95 15.99 5.51 -8.63
N TRP A 96 16.20 4.19 -8.61
CA TRP A 96 17.41 3.56 -9.16
C TRP A 96 17.59 3.87 -10.65
N THR A 97 16.52 3.76 -11.43
CA THR A 97 16.57 3.93 -12.90
C THR A 97 16.88 5.38 -13.28
N LEU A 98 16.34 6.33 -12.53
CA LEU A 98 16.51 7.77 -12.80
C LEU A 98 17.77 8.35 -12.14
N ASN A 99 18.47 7.58 -11.29
CA ASN A 99 19.77 7.94 -10.72
C ASN A 99 20.92 7.74 -11.73
N ILE A 100 20.88 8.47 -12.85
CA ILE A 100 21.84 8.34 -13.98
C ILE A 100 23.28 8.57 -13.51
N ASN A 101 23.47 9.46 -12.54
CA ASN A 101 24.78 9.82 -11.98
C ASN A 101 25.29 8.83 -10.91
N GLN A 102 24.54 7.74 -10.64
CA GLN A 102 24.91 6.68 -9.68
C GLN A 102 25.30 7.21 -8.30
N VAL A 103 24.50 8.16 -7.79
CA VAL A 103 24.75 8.80 -6.50
C VAL A 103 24.41 7.81 -5.38
N GLY A 104 25.43 7.35 -4.65
CA GLY A 104 25.28 6.19 -3.75
C GLY A 104 24.27 6.36 -2.61
N TRP A 105 24.05 7.58 -2.09
CA TRP A 105 23.04 7.78 -1.04
C TRP A 105 21.60 7.67 -1.59
N VAL A 106 21.39 8.01 -2.87
CA VAL A 106 20.08 7.88 -3.55
C VAL A 106 19.74 6.39 -3.69
N ASP A 107 20.71 5.58 -4.11
CA ASP A 107 20.55 4.12 -4.18
C ASP A 107 20.34 3.50 -2.79
N GLY A 108 21.05 4.02 -1.79
CA GLY A 108 20.87 3.65 -0.39
C GLY A 108 19.46 3.92 0.12
N PHE A 109 18.88 5.08 -0.20
CA PHE A 109 17.50 5.43 0.16
C PHE A 109 16.48 4.51 -0.51
N ALA A 110 16.61 4.29 -1.82
CA ALA A 110 15.73 3.38 -2.56
C ALA A 110 15.79 1.94 -2.01
N THR A 111 16.99 1.45 -1.68
CA THR A 111 17.17 0.13 -1.05
C THR A 111 16.52 0.09 0.33
N TRP A 112 16.71 1.14 1.14
CA TRP A 112 16.12 1.20 2.48
C TRP A 112 14.59 1.25 2.45
N MET A 113 13.97 1.88 1.45
CA MET A 113 12.51 1.84 1.28
C MET A 113 11.99 0.40 1.19
N VAL A 114 12.66 -0.48 0.42
CA VAL A 114 12.28 -1.88 0.28
C VAL A 114 12.49 -2.66 1.57
N VAL A 115 13.60 -2.44 2.27
CA VAL A 115 13.84 -3.05 3.60
C VAL A 115 12.77 -2.61 4.60
N GLN A 116 12.46 -1.32 4.61
CA GLN A 116 11.50 -0.73 5.55
C GLN A 116 10.08 -1.27 5.33
N VAL A 117 9.63 -1.47 4.08
CA VAL A 117 8.30 -2.04 3.86
C VAL A 117 8.22 -3.46 4.39
N VAL A 118 9.26 -4.28 4.25
CA VAL A 118 9.30 -5.63 4.82
C VAL A 118 9.19 -5.60 6.35
N ILE A 119 9.88 -4.66 7.01
CA ILE A 119 9.76 -4.46 8.46
C ILE A 119 8.31 -4.06 8.82
N SER A 120 7.72 -3.11 8.08
CA SER A 120 6.33 -2.71 8.29
C SER A 120 5.35 -3.88 8.14
N GLN A 121 5.55 -4.77 7.16
CA GLN A 121 4.73 -5.97 7.02
C GLN A 121 4.84 -6.89 8.24
N GLY A 122 6.03 -7.04 8.81
CA GLY A 122 6.24 -7.76 10.07
C GLY A 122 5.42 -7.16 11.21
N CYS A 123 5.38 -5.83 11.34
CA CYS A 123 4.55 -5.15 12.32
C CYS A 123 3.05 -5.40 12.11
N VAL A 124 2.56 -5.37 10.87
CA VAL A 124 1.16 -5.66 10.55
C VAL A 124 0.78 -7.08 10.93
N TRP A 125 1.62 -8.05 10.56
CA TRP A 125 1.39 -9.45 10.91
C TRP A 125 1.36 -9.64 12.42
N TRP A 126 2.25 -8.97 13.14
CA TRP A 126 2.26 -9.00 14.59
C TRP A 126 0.97 -8.39 15.18
N ALA A 127 0.53 -7.22 14.69
CA ALA A 127 -0.71 -6.58 15.10
C ALA A 127 -1.92 -7.52 14.93
N ILE A 128 -2.02 -8.18 13.77
CA ILE A 128 -3.13 -9.08 13.43
C ILE A 128 -3.09 -10.33 14.32
N LEU A 129 -1.97 -11.05 14.34
CA LEU A 129 -1.88 -12.36 15.00
C LEU A 129 -1.96 -12.25 16.52
N ARG A 130 -1.42 -11.18 17.11
CA ARG A 130 -1.44 -10.96 18.57
C ARG A 130 -2.62 -10.11 19.03
N SER A 131 -3.38 -9.53 18.09
CA SER A 131 -4.41 -8.52 18.37
C SER A 131 -3.86 -7.32 19.13
N GLU A 132 -2.65 -6.88 18.77
CA GLU A 132 -1.93 -5.78 19.41
C GLU A 132 -1.91 -4.55 18.49
N PRO A 133 -2.90 -3.65 18.57
CA PRO A 133 -3.06 -2.54 17.61
C PRO A 133 -1.90 -1.55 17.62
N ARG A 134 -1.10 -1.50 18.69
CA ARG A 134 0.12 -0.67 18.77
C ARG A 134 1.11 -0.92 17.63
N TYR A 135 1.10 -2.10 17.02
CA TYR A 135 2.00 -2.38 15.91
C TYR A 135 1.55 -1.77 14.57
N PHE A 136 0.29 -1.35 14.45
CA PHE A 136 -0.12 -0.49 13.33
C PHE A 136 0.53 0.89 13.40
N TYR A 137 0.82 1.43 14.60
CA TYR A 137 1.59 2.68 14.70
C TYR A 137 2.99 2.54 14.10
N TYR A 138 3.70 1.44 14.38
CA TYR A 138 5.04 1.22 13.84
C TYR A 138 5.02 0.96 12.33
N GLU A 139 3.98 0.30 11.82
CA GLU A 139 3.75 0.19 10.38
C GLU A 139 3.60 1.57 9.74
N GLU A 140 2.69 2.40 10.25
CA GLU A 140 2.41 3.75 9.73
C GLU A 140 3.64 4.67 9.81
N LEU A 141 4.50 4.47 10.82
CA LEU A 141 5.78 5.18 10.93
C LEU A 141 6.74 4.74 9.83
N GLY A 142 6.78 3.43 9.54
CA GLY A 142 7.55 2.89 8.43
C GLY A 142 7.07 3.44 7.08
N TRP A 143 5.75 3.54 6.87
CA TRP A 143 5.18 4.17 5.68
C TRP A 143 5.62 5.63 5.53
N TRP A 144 5.55 6.40 6.62
CA TRP A 144 6.04 7.78 6.62
C TRP A 144 7.51 7.86 6.21
N LEU A 145 8.37 6.99 6.78
CA LEU A 145 9.80 6.98 6.46
C LEU A 145 10.06 6.64 4.98
N ILE A 146 9.37 5.64 4.43
CA ILE A 146 9.49 5.25 3.02
C ILE A 146 9.17 6.45 2.11
N PHE A 147 8.04 7.10 2.33
CA PHE A 147 7.63 8.23 1.48
C PHE A 147 8.48 9.49 1.69
N ALA A 148 9.03 9.70 2.89
CA ALA A 148 9.98 10.77 3.15
C ALA A 148 11.29 10.56 2.37
N LEU A 149 11.83 9.34 2.39
CA LEU A 149 13.04 9.00 1.63
C LEU A 149 12.81 9.08 0.13
N ASN A 150 11.67 8.58 -0.35
CA ASN A 150 11.27 8.68 -1.76
C ASN A 150 11.19 10.15 -2.21
N ALA A 151 10.61 11.02 -1.37
CA ALA A 151 10.50 12.45 -1.65
C ALA A 151 11.88 13.11 -1.69
N LEU A 152 12.76 12.85 -0.71
CA LEU A 152 14.11 13.41 -0.67
C LEU A 152 14.95 13.00 -1.89
N ALA A 153 14.92 11.72 -2.25
CA ALA A 153 15.56 11.21 -3.45
C ALA A 153 14.97 11.87 -4.71
N SER A 154 13.65 12.00 -4.79
CA SER A 154 12.96 12.64 -5.92
C SER A 154 13.29 14.12 -6.07
N VAL A 155 13.37 14.89 -4.97
CA VAL A 155 13.79 16.31 -5.00
C VAL A 155 15.19 16.43 -5.58
N TYR A 156 16.11 15.59 -5.10
CA TYR A 156 17.48 15.63 -5.57
C TYR A 156 17.60 15.26 -7.05
N LEU A 157 16.99 14.15 -7.47
CA LEU A 157 17.03 13.72 -8.87
C LEU A 157 16.36 14.75 -9.78
N TYR A 158 15.22 15.31 -9.37
CA TYR A 158 14.51 16.32 -10.15
C TYR A 158 15.31 17.62 -10.31
N SER A 159 16.16 17.97 -9.35
CA SER A 159 16.97 19.19 -9.38
C SER A 159 18.34 19.02 -10.04
N THR A 160 18.83 17.79 -10.22
CA THR A 160 20.21 17.53 -10.65
C THR A 160 20.35 16.63 -11.87
N ALA A 161 19.34 15.83 -12.20
CA ALA A 161 19.37 14.95 -13.36
C ALA A 161 18.70 15.62 -14.58
N GLU A 162 19.35 15.54 -15.73
CA GLU A 162 18.75 15.91 -17.02
C GLU A 162 17.88 14.75 -17.52
N LEU A 163 16.59 14.79 -17.19
CA LEU A 163 15.63 13.73 -17.51
C LEU A 163 14.69 14.14 -18.65
N PRO A 164 14.34 13.20 -19.56
CA PRO A 164 13.20 13.38 -20.47
C PRO A 164 11.92 13.73 -19.70
N SER A 165 11.05 14.54 -20.31
CA SER A 165 9.85 15.07 -19.63
C SER A 165 8.91 13.99 -19.09
N ASN A 166 8.83 12.82 -19.74
CA ASN A 166 8.02 11.69 -19.28
C ASN A 166 8.62 11.03 -18.03
N GLN A 167 9.95 10.90 -17.93
CA GLN A 167 10.61 10.37 -16.74
C GLN A 167 10.56 11.35 -15.58
N ALA A 168 10.72 12.65 -15.85
CA ALA A 168 10.56 13.71 -14.85
C ALA A 168 9.15 13.71 -14.22
N LEU A 169 8.11 13.35 -14.99
CA LEU A 169 6.74 13.23 -14.48
C LEU A 169 6.64 12.23 -13.31
N LEU A 170 7.38 11.12 -13.34
CA LEU A 170 7.36 10.14 -12.24
C LEU A 170 7.88 10.74 -10.92
N LEU A 171 8.93 11.55 -11.00
CA LEU A 171 9.45 12.28 -9.84
C LEU A 171 8.49 13.37 -9.37
N GLN A 172 7.86 14.10 -10.30
CA GLN A 172 6.83 15.09 -9.95
C GLN A 172 5.65 14.44 -9.22
N LEU A 173 5.19 13.26 -9.66
CA LEU A 173 4.15 12.50 -8.97
C LEU A 173 4.58 12.11 -7.55
N ASN A 174 5.83 11.66 -7.36
CA ASN A 174 6.38 11.37 -6.02
C ASN A 174 6.28 12.59 -5.11
N LEU A 175 6.66 13.76 -5.62
CA LEU A 175 6.67 15.02 -4.87
C LEU A 175 5.26 15.54 -4.57
N VAL A 176 4.35 15.50 -5.55
CA VAL A 176 2.95 15.90 -5.38
C VAL A 176 2.28 15.02 -4.33
N PHE A 177 2.49 13.70 -4.42
CA PHE A 177 1.97 12.77 -3.42
C PHE A 177 2.55 13.07 -2.04
N ALA A 178 3.87 13.20 -1.91
CA ALA A 178 4.54 13.48 -0.64
C ALA A 178 4.06 14.79 0.00
N THR A 179 3.78 15.82 -0.80
CA THR A 179 3.27 17.11 -0.33
C THR A 179 1.93 16.98 0.38
N GLY A 180 1.03 16.13 -0.12
CA GLY A 180 -0.25 15.87 0.53
C GLY A 180 -0.15 14.82 1.64
N TYR A 181 0.58 13.74 1.38
CA TYR A 181 0.63 12.55 2.23
C TYR A 181 1.43 12.76 3.51
N LEU A 182 2.64 13.34 3.45
CA LEU A 182 3.52 13.44 4.62
C LEU A 182 2.93 14.32 5.75
N PRO A 183 2.35 15.50 5.47
CA PRO A 183 1.70 16.29 6.52
C PRO A 183 0.50 15.56 7.14
N TRP A 184 -0.32 14.92 6.30
CA TRP A 184 -1.44 14.11 6.76
C TRP A 184 -0.97 12.96 7.67
N GLN A 185 0.09 12.27 7.27
CA GLN A 185 0.65 11.14 7.98
C GLN A 185 1.24 11.54 9.34
N VAL A 186 1.83 12.73 9.46
CA VAL A 186 2.28 13.27 10.77
C VAL A 186 1.10 13.46 11.72
N ILE A 187 -0.02 14.02 11.23
CA ILE A 187 -1.24 14.19 12.04
C ILE A 187 -1.77 12.82 12.46
N HIS A 188 -1.81 11.86 11.53
CA HIS A 188 -2.29 10.51 11.79
C HIS A 188 -1.43 9.78 12.83
N LEU A 189 -0.10 9.82 12.68
CA LEU A 189 0.83 9.22 13.65
C LEU A 189 0.67 9.84 15.05
N TRP A 190 0.44 11.14 15.13
CA TRP A 190 0.21 11.80 16.40
C TRP A 190 -1.09 11.34 17.07
N THR A 191 -2.16 11.11 16.29
CA THR A 191 -3.40 10.53 16.83
C THR A 191 -3.20 9.12 17.36
N LEU A 192 -2.55 8.24 16.60
CA LEU A 192 -2.26 6.87 17.01
C LEU A 192 -1.35 6.81 18.25
N TRP A 193 -0.35 7.69 18.32
CA TRP A 193 0.55 7.76 19.47
C TRP A 193 -0.17 8.18 20.75
N LYS A 194 -1.09 9.15 20.65
CA LYS A 194 -1.92 9.57 21.80
C LYS A 194 -2.81 8.43 22.27
N GLU A 195 -3.50 7.75 21.35
CA GLU A 195 -4.33 6.59 21.67
C GLU A 195 -3.52 5.47 22.35
N ALA A 196 -2.33 5.17 21.83
CA ALA A 196 -1.43 4.17 22.41
C ALA A 196 -0.97 4.56 23.83
N ARG A 197 -0.71 5.85 24.08
CA ARG A 197 -0.33 6.35 25.42
C ARG A 197 -1.49 6.32 26.41
N SER A 198 -2.68 6.73 25.99
CA SER A 198 -3.89 6.70 26.83
C SER A 198 -4.28 5.28 27.21
N ALA A 199 -4.21 4.34 26.25
CA ALA A 199 -4.48 2.92 26.50
C ALA A 199 -3.43 2.23 27.39
N ALA A 200 -2.22 2.79 27.51
CA ALA A 200 -1.21 2.30 28.45
C ALA A 200 -1.44 2.80 29.90
N GLY A 201 -2.21 3.88 30.08
CA GLY A 201 -2.53 4.46 31.39
C GLY A 201 -3.83 3.95 32.02
N GLU A 202 -4.76 3.44 31.21
CA GLU A 202 -6.03 2.86 31.66
C GLU A 202 -6.01 1.33 31.59
N THR A 203 -6.36 0.73 32.71
CA THR A 203 -6.28 -0.69 33.09
C THR A 203 -6.84 -1.70 32.06
N GLN A 204 -6.21 -2.89 32.02
CA GLN A 204 -6.58 -4.12 31.27
C GLN A 204 -6.37 -4.07 29.74
N ALA A 205 -5.10 -3.95 29.31
CA ALA A 205 -4.73 -4.52 28.02
C ALA A 205 -5.13 -6.00 28.02
N GLN A 206 -6.10 -6.38 27.18
CA GLN A 206 -6.44 -7.79 26.95
C GLN A 206 -5.12 -8.53 26.66
N ALA A 207 -4.91 -9.65 27.36
CA ALA A 207 -3.71 -10.43 27.17
C ALA A 207 -3.54 -10.75 25.66
N PRO A 208 -2.35 -10.54 25.07
CA PRO A 208 -2.15 -10.80 23.67
C PRO A 208 -2.54 -12.24 23.31
N ARG A 209 -3.23 -12.41 22.18
CA ARG A 209 -3.61 -13.75 21.70
C ARG A 209 -2.38 -14.58 21.41
N ASP A 210 -2.40 -15.89 21.71
CA ASP A 210 -1.35 -16.78 21.22
C ASP A 210 -1.37 -16.84 19.68
N LEU A 211 -0.24 -17.19 19.06
CA LEU A 211 -0.13 -17.17 17.60
C LEU A 211 -1.12 -18.12 16.92
N LYS A 212 -1.39 -19.30 17.52
CA LYS A 212 -2.29 -20.30 16.92
C LYS A 212 -3.73 -19.80 16.91
N SER A 213 -4.19 -19.19 18.00
CA SER A 213 -5.50 -18.54 18.03
C SER A 213 -5.56 -17.33 17.10
N GLY A 214 -4.47 -16.55 17.00
CA GLY A 214 -4.32 -15.46 16.03
C GLY A 214 -4.50 -15.89 14.58
N PHE A 215 -3.81 -16.95 14.14
CA PHE A 215 -3.96 -17.52 12.80
C PHE A 215 -5.38 -18.03 12.56
N ARG A 216 -5.95 -18.75 13.53
CA ARG A 216 -7.32 -19.25 13.44
C ARG A 216 -8.31 -18.10 13.30
N ALA A 217 -8.17 -17.05 14.10
CA ALA A 217 -8.99 -15.87 14.04
C ALA A 217 -8.88 -15.18 12.68
N ALA A 218 -7.65 -14.92 12.21
CA ALA A 218 -7.42 -14.26 10.92
C ALA A 218 -8.03 -15.03 9.74
N LEU A 219 -8.11 -16.36 9.81
CA LEU A 219 -8.68 -17.18 8.74
C LEU A 219 -10.20 -17.35 8.85
N PHE A 220 -10.71 -17.60 10.05
CA PHE A 220 -12.09 -18.06 10.24
C PHE A 220 -13.02 -17.01 10.85
N GLU A 221 -12.53 -16.08 11.67
CA GLU A 221 -13.37 -15.00 12.20
C GLU A 221 -13.61 -13.98 11.09
N ARG A 222 -14.89 -13.65 10.88
CA ARG A 222 -15.35 -12.63 9.94
C ARG A 222 -16.54 -11.92 10.55
N GLN A 223 -16.58 -10.60 10.43
CA GLN A 223 -17.69 -9.77 10.85
C GLN A 223 -18.27 -9.04 9.64
N PRO A 224 -19.28 -9.62 8.96
CA PRO A 224 -19.94 -8.98 7.84
C PRO A 224 -20.71 -7.75 8.31
N THR A 225 -20.31 -6.56 7.85
CA THR A 225 -21.00 -5.31 8.17
C THR A 225 -20.65 -4.23 7.16
N THR A 226 -21.51 -3.23 7.02
CA THR A 226 -21.32 -2.04 6.18
C THR A 226 -21.32 -0.74 7.00
N SER A 227 -21.30 -0.83 8.34
CA SER A 227 -21.29 0.35 9.21
C SER A 227 -19.98 1.13 9.12
N ALA A 228 -20.05 2.45 8.92
CA ALA A 228 -18.86 3.27 8.71
C ALA A 228 -17.81 3.14 9.84
N ASP A 229 -18.26 3.07 11.09
CA ASP A 229 -17.37 2.95 12.26
C ASP A 229 -16.53 1.66 12.19
N ALA A 230 -17.14 0.55 11.75
CA ALA A 230 -16.46 -0.73 11.60
C ALA A 230 -15.41 -0.71 10.48
N TRP A 231 -15.56 0.18 9.48
CA TRP A 231 -14.61 0.34 8.38
C TRP A 231 -13.54 1.41 8.62
N GLY A 232 -13.49 2.02 9.82
CA GLY A 232 -12.52 3.08 10.12
C GLY A 232 -12.95 4.47 9.61
N GLY A 233 -14.25 4.63 9.34
CA GLY A 233 -14.84 5.89 8.89
C GLY A 233 -14.26 6.37 7.57
N TRP A 234 -14.14 7.70 7.45
CA TRP A 234 -13.62 8.35 6.24
C TRP A 234 -12.18 7.95 5.91
N VAL A 235 -11.32 7.79 6.92
CA VAL A 235 -9.90 7.45 6.72
C VAL A 235 -9.78 6.06 6.08
N GLY A 236 -10.50 5.06 6.59
CA GLY A 236 -10.48 3.71 6.01
C GLY A 236 -11.01 3.65 4.57
N ILE A 237 -12.01 4.47 4.26
CA ILE A 237 -12.57 4.61 2.89
C ILE A 237 -11.55 5.20 1.92
N VAL A 238 -10.92 6.31 2.30
CA VAL A 238 -9.92 6.98 1.48
C VAL A 238 -8.78 6.02 1.19
N TRP A 239 -8.31 5.30 2.21
CA TRP A 239 -7.31 4.26 2.01
C TRP A 239 -7.77 3.17 1.06
N MET A 240 -8.95 2.58 1.26
CA MET A 240 -9.42 1.50 0.39
C MET A 240 -9.55 1.95 -1.08
N THR A 241 -10.02 3.18 -1.30
CA THR A 241 -10.29 3.71 -2.65
C THR A 241 -9.01 4.19 -3.33
N SER A 242 -8.23 5.03 -2.66
CA SER A 242 -6.99 5.57 -3.23
C SER A 242 -5.95 4.47 -3.41
N TYR A 243 -5.80 3.59 -2.44
CA TYR A 243 -4.71 2.60 -2.43
C TYR A 243 -4.96 1.43 -3.37
N TRP A 244 -6.17 0.86 -3.35
CA TRP A 244 -6.47 -0.35 -4.12
C TRP A 244 -7.25 -0.08 -5.41
N ALA A 245 -8.14 0.92 -5.43
CA ALA A 245 -9.04 1.09 -6.56
C ALA A 245 -8.50 2.02 -7.65
N LEU A 246 -7.76 3.08 -7.29
CA LEU A 246 -7.49 4.18 -8.22
C LEU A 246 -6.08 4.74 -8.19
N LEU A 247 -5.70 5.47 -7.13
CA LEU A 247 -4.49 6.32 -7.14
C LEU A 247 -3.20 5.53 -7.35
N ILE A 248 -2.92 4.52 -6.51
CA ILE A 248 -1.70 3.72 -6.66
C ILE A 248 -1.73 2.82 -7.91
N PRO A 249 -2.85 2.14 -8.27
CA PRO A 249 -2.93 1.42 -9.53
C PRO A 249 -2.61 2.28 -10.75
N LEU A 250 -3.20 3.46 -10.86
CA LEU A 250 -2.93 4.35 -12.00
C LEU A 250 -1.47 4.82 -12.00
N TRP A 251 -0.90 5.09 -10.83
CA TRP A 251 0.51 5.47 -10.72
C TRP A 251 1.44 4.35 -11.18
N ILE A 252 1.20 3.11 -10.74
CA ILE A 252 1.98 1.97 -11.24
C ILE A 252 1.75 1.76 -12.73
N GLY A 253 0.53 2.01 -13.23
CA GLY A 253 0.24 2.02 -14.67
C GLY A 253 1.16 2.99 -15.42
N LEU A 254 1.37 4.19 -14.90
CA LEU A 254 2.31 5.17 -15.47
C LEU A 254 3.78 4.71 -15.36
N ILE A 255 4.16 4.03 -14.29
CA ILE A 255 5.51 3.44 -14.18
C ILE A 255 5.70 2.38 -15.27
N VAL A 256 4.72 1.53 -15.50
CA VAL A 256 4.75 0.54 -16.59
C VAL A 256 4.81 1.22 -17.95
N ASP A 257 4.02 2.27 -18.19
CA ASP A 257 4.01 2.99 -19.46
C ASP A 257 5.37 3.67 -19.76
N ILE A 258 5.97 4.30 -18.75
CA ILE A 258 7.17 5.13 -18.94
C ILE A 258 8.47 4.31 -18.85
N LEU A 259 8.53 3.30 -17.98
CA LEU A 259 9.73 2.49 -17.74
C LEU A 259 9.60 1.04 -18.20
N GLY A 260 8.38 0.56 -18.46
CA GLY A 260 8.13 -0.82 -18.86
C GLY A 260 8.49 -1.10 -20.30
N GLU A 261 8.46 -0.10 -21.20
CA GLU A 261 9.01 -0.23 -22.55
C GLU A 261 10.55 -0.16 -22.49
N ALA A 262 11.18 -1.33 -22.59
CA ALA A 262 12.61 -1.49 -22.59
C ALA A 262 13.27 -0.61 -23.66
N ARG A 263 14.28 0.12 -23.20
CA ARG A 263 15.22 0.95 -23.96
C ARG A 263 15.63 0.30 -25.28
N GLY A 264 15.05 0.80 -26.35
CA GLY A 264 15.60 0.70 -27.69
C GLY A 264 16.09 2.05 -28.20
N ARG A 265 16.94 2.76 -27.43
CA ARG A 265 17.85 3.83 -27.90
C ARG A 265 19.06 3.95 -26.98
#